data_AF-A0A9E0NU83-F1
#
_entry.id   AF-A0A9E0NU83-F1
#
_cell.length_a   1.000
_cell.length_b   1.000
_cell.length_c   1.000
_cell.angle_alpha   90.00
_cell.angle_beta   90.00
_cell.angle_gamma   90.00
#
_symmetry.space_group_name_H-M   'P 1'
#
loop_
_entity.id
_entity.type
_entity.pdbx_description
1 polymer ?
#
loop_
_entity_poly.entity_id
_entity_poly.type
_entity_poly.pdbx_seq_one_letter_code
_entity_poly.pdbx_strand_id
1 'polypeptide(L)' 'VSAIAKEYNIPCQVSLEKHMACGIGACLSCTCQSKDGSRKKVCSDGPVFYAEEVF' A
#
# COMPACT_ATOMS: atom_id res chain seq x y z
N VAL A 1 -12.27 4.45 -6.61
CA VAL A 1 -13.01 3.33 -6.00
C VAL A 1 -12.87 3.30 -4.48
N SER A 2 -11.65 3.38 -3.94
CA SER A 2 -11.43 3.45 -2.47
C SER A 2 -12.20 4.58 -1.77
N ALA A 3 -12.28 5.77 -2.37
CA ALA A 3 -13.04 6.89 -1.82
C ALA A 3 -14.54 6.58 -1.67
N ILE A 4 -15.14 5.91 -2.65
CA ILE A 4 -16.55 5.50 -2.63
C ILE A 4 -16.75 4.39 -1.60
N ALA A 5 -15.86 3.38 -1.57
CA ALA A 5 -15.94 2.32 -0.57
C ALA A 5 -15.88 2.88 0.86
N LYS A 6 -15.05 3.91 1.09
CA LYS A 6 -14.98 4.62 2.37
C LYS A 6 -16.30 5.34 2.73
N GLU A 7 -16.96 5.97 1.77
CA GLU A 7 -18.25 6.65 1.99
C GLU A 7 -19.34 5.70 2.51
N TYR A 8 -19.36 4.47 1.98
CA TYR A 8 -20.31 3.43 2.40
C TYR A 8 -19.78 2.54 3.54
N ASN A 9 -18.65 2.87 4.15
CA ASN A 9 -17.99 2.07 5.20
C ASN A 9 -17.76 0.60 4.77
N ILE A 10 -17.43 0.39 3.50
CA ILE A 10 -17.14 -0.93 2.94
C ILE A 10 -15.62 -1.16 3.03
N PRO A 11 -15.16 -2.24 3.71
CA PRO A 11 -13.76 -2.61 3.71
C PRO A 11 -13.23 -2.78 2.28
N CYS A 12 -12.14 -2.09 1.97
CA CYS A 12 -11.60 -2.04 0.61
C CYS A 12 -10.11 -2.35 0.64
N GLN A 13 -9.69 -3.28 -0.23
CA GLN A 13 -8.29 -3.56 -0.50
C GLN A 13 -7.87 -2.90 -1.80
N VAL A 14 -6.63 -2.41 -1.83
CA VAL A 14 -6.04 -1.69 -2.95
C VAL A 14 -4.69 -2.31 -3.28
N SER A 15 -4.47 -2.61 -4.56
CA SER A 15 -3.15 -2.96 -5.07
C SER A 15 -2.40 -1.68 -5.40
N LEU A 16 -1.27 -1.45 -4.74
CA LEU A 16 -0.42 -0.30 -4.98
C LEU A 16 0.66 -0.65 -5.99
N GLU A 17 0.82 0.22 -6.97
CA GLU A 17 1.95 0.18 -7.90
C GLU A 17 3.01 1.19 -7.47
N LYS A 18 4.27 0.77 -7.51
CA LYS A 18 5.41 1.62 -7.21
C LYS A 18 6.64 1.13 -7.95
N HIS A 19 7.56 2.04 -8.25
CA HIS A 19 8.78 1.67 -8.96
C HIS A 19 9.63 0.67 -8.13
N MET A 20 9.78 -0.54 -8.66
CA MET A 20 10.55 -1.62 -8.04
C MET A 20 11.86 -1.79 -8.80
N ALA A 21 13.00 -1.59 -8.13
CA ALA A 21 14.30 -1.90 -8.72
C ALA A 21 14.66 -3.38 -8.50
N CYS A 22 14.67 -3.86 -7.25
CA CYS A 22 15.04 -5.24 -6.93
C CYS A 22 13.86 -6.22 -6.82
N GLY A 23 12.64 -5.75 -6.55
CA GLY A 23 11.45 -6.60 -6.35
C GLY A 23 11.47 -7.52 -5.11
N ILE A 24 12.58 -7.62 -4.38
CA ILE A 24 12.77 -8.55 -3.24
C ILE A 24 12.90 -7.84 -1.88
N GLY A 25 12.59 -6.55 -1.82
CA GLY A 25 12.63 -5.76 -0.57
C GLY A 25 14.01 -5.24 -0.14
N ALA A 26 15.07 -5.48 -0.91
CA ALA A 26 16.43 -5.05 -0.57
C ALA A 26 16.75 -3.58 -0.91
N CYS A 27 16.29 -3.09 -2.06
CA CYS A 27 16.66 -1.76 -2.56
C CYS A 27 15.85 -0.60 -1.97
N LEU A 28 14.75 -0.89 -1.27
CA LEU A 28 13.84 0.09 -0.67
C LEU A 28 13.17 1.08 -1.66
N SER A 29 13.39 0.97 -2.97
CA SER A 29 12.74 1.85 -3.96
C SER A 29 11.21 1.75 -3.92
N CYS A 30 10.70 0.58 -3.51
CA CYS A 30 9.29 0.26 -3.45
C CYS A 30 8.63 0.70 -2.11
N THR A 31 9.27 1.49 -1.24
CA THR A 31 8.69 1.86 0.08
C THR A 31 7.53 2.85 -0.03
N CYS A 32 6.40 2.59 0.63
CA CYS A 32 5.27 3.50 0.84
C CYS A 32 5.15 3.88 2.34
N GLN A 33 4.55 5.04 2.58
CA GLN A 33 4.23 5.48 3.95
C GLN A 33 2.84 4.97 4.31
N SER A 34 2.75 4.29 5.44
CA SER A 34 1.49 3.86 6.05
C SER A 34 1.00 4.92 7.03
N LYS A 35 -0.31 4.95 7.29
CA LYS A 35 -0.93 5.93 8.21
C LYS A 35 -0.48 5.81 9.65
N ASP A 36 -0.04 4.62 10.06
CA ASP A 36 0.57 4.37 11.37
C ASP A 36 2.00 4.97 11.49
N GLY A 37 2.49 5.66 10.47
CA GLY A 37 3.83 6.24 10.43
C GLY A 37 4.92 5.24 10.02
N SER A 38 4.58 3.96 9.85
CA SER A 38 5.53 2.95 9.38
C SER A 38 5.84 3.10 7.89
N ARG A 39 7.01 2.61 7.49
CA ARG A 39 7.40 2.48 6.08
C ARG A 39 7.21 1.02 5.66
N LYS A 40 6.22 0.77 4.82
CA LYS A 40 5.95 -0.54 4.23
C LYS A 40 6.58 -0.62 2.84
N LYS A 41 6.99 -1.80 2.39
CA LYS A 41 7.60 -2.07 1.09
C LYS A 41 6.56 -2.74 0.21
N VAL A 42 6.15 -2.10 -0.89
CA VAL A 42 5.11 -2.66 -1.79
C VAL A 42 5.49 -4.04 -2.31
N CYS A 43 6.78 -4.27 -2.57
CA CYS A 43 7.30 -5.50 -3.14
C CYS A 43 7.43 -6.68 -2.15
N SER A 44 7.40 -6.45 -0.83
CA SER A 44 7.52 -7.52 0.18
C SER A 44 6.38 -7.53 1.20
N ASP A 45 5.90 -6.36 1.58
CA ASP A 45 4.84 -6.16 2.57
C ASP A 45 3.47 -5.96 1.86
N GLY A 46 3.50 -5.70 0.55
CA GLY A 46 2.33 -5.55 -0.34
C GLY A 46 2.27 -6.66 -1.40
N PRO A 47 1.71 -6.41 -2.61
CA PRO A 47 1.28 -5.11 -3.16
C PRO A 47 -0.14 -4.70 -2.74
N VAL A 48 -0.90 -5.61 -2.12
CA VAL A 48 -2.28 -5.40 -1.70
C VAL A 48 -2.33 -4.98 -0.23
N PHE A 49 -2.96 -3.86 0.05
CA PHE A 49 -3.14 -3.29 1.39
C PHE A 49 -4.60 -2.92 1.63
N TYR A 50 -5.02 -2.76 2.88
CA TYR A 50 -6.30 -2.09 3.13
C TYR A 50 -6.18 -0.61 2.76
N ALA A 51 -7.21 -0.08 2.10
CA ALA A 51 -7.26 1.34 1.72
C ALA A 51 -7.06 2.25 2.94
N GLU A 52 -7.56 1.82 4.10
CA GLU A 52 -7.48 2.52 5.38
C GLU A 52 -6.05 2.71 5.88
N GLU A 53 -5.15 1.77 5.57
CA GLU A 53 -3.75 1.77 5.99
C GLU A 53 -2.89 2.74 5.18
N VAL A 54 -3.31 3.07 3.95
CA VAL A 54 -2.49 3.82 2.97
C VAL A 54 -3.12 5.10 2.44
N PHE A 55 -4.45 5.28 2.54
CA PHE A 55 -5.23 6.43 2.02
C PHE A 55 -6.15 7.08 3.06
#